data_AF-A0A166W3A1-F1
#
_entry.id   AF-A0A166W3A1-F1
#
_cell.length_a   1.000
_cell.length_b   1.000
_cell.length_c   1.000
_cell.angle_alpha   90.00
_cell.angle_beta   90.00
_cell.angle_gamma   90.00
#
_symmetry.space_group_name_H-M   'P 1'
#
loop_
_entity.id
_entity.type
_entity.pdbx_description
1 polymer ?
#
loop_
_entity_poly.entity_id
_entity_poly.type
_entity_poly.pdbx_seq_one_letter_code
_entity_poly.pdbx_strand_id
1 'polypeptide(L)'
;VLKIIQDKVASGAYEPSNSSYQSRWFTVVKKDGESLRIVHDLQPLNAIVIKDASVPPHTEELAESYGARGCYAGLDLFVVFD
;
A
#
# COMPACT_ATOMS: atom_id res chain seq x y z
N VAL A 1 0.11 -18.88 4.24
CA VAL A 1 0.86 -18.16 3.19
C VAL A 1 0.44 -18.57 1.78
N LEU A 2 0.53 -19.85 1.39
CA LEU A 2 0.15 -20.31 0.04
C LEU A 2 -1.27 -19.89 -0.38
N LYS A 3 -2.24 -20.03 0.52
CA LYS A 3 -3.62 -19.57 0.28
C LYS A 3 -3.70 -18.09 -0.07
N ILE A 4 -2.94 -17.23 0.64
CA ILE A 4 -2.92 -15.78 0.38
C ILE A 4 -2.35 -15.48 -1.01
N ILE A 5 -1.32 -16.21 -1.44
CA ILE A 5 -0.74 -16.05 -2.78
C ILE A 5 -1.75 -16.49 -3.84
N GLN A 6 -2.42 -17.63 -3.64
CA GLN A 6 -3.47 -18.11 -4.55
C GLN A 6 -4.64 -17.13 -4.64
N ASP A 7 -5.09 -16.59 -3.51
CA ASP A 7 -6.15 -15.60 -3.45
C ASP A 7 -5.75 -14.31 -4.19
N LYS A 8 -4.49 -13.86 -4.06
CA LYS A 8 -3.98 -12.70 -4.81
C LYS A 8 -3.82 -12.95 -6.31
N VAL A 9 -3.54 -14.19 -6.73
CA VAL A 9 -3.55 -14.55 -8.15
C VAL A 9 -4.99 -14.59 -8.67
N ALA A 10 -5.93 -15.13 -7.88
CA ALA A 10 -7.34 -15.19 -8.24
C ALA A 10 -8.00 -13.81 -8.29
N SER A 11 -7.58 -12.85 -7.45
CA SER A 11 -8.03 -11.46 -7.52
C SER A 11 -7.44 -10.68 -8.70
N GLY A 12 -6.46 -11.25 -9.41
CA GLY A 12 -5.73 -10.59 -10.48
C GLY A 12 -4.66 -9.60 -10.02
N ALA A 13 -4.43 -9.48 -8.70
CA ALA A 13 -3.36 -8.62 -8.17
C ALA A 13 -1.97 -9.18 -8.51
N TYR A 14 -1.80 -10.51 -8.57
CA TYR A 14 -0.55 -11.17 -8.96
C TYR A 14 -0.69 -11.98 -10.23
N GLU A 15 0.36 -11.95 -11.04
CA GLU A 15 0.52 -12.79 -12.23
C GLU A 15 1.88 -13.50 -12.23
N PRO A 16 1.98 -14.70 -12.82
CA PRO A 16 3.25 -15.34 -13.06
C PRO A 16 4.14 -14.47 -13.94
N SER A 17 5.40 -14.30 -13.55
CA SER A 17 6.38 -13.49 -14.28
C SER A 17 7.65 -14.28 -14.55
N ASN A 18 8.24 -14.07 -15.72
CA ASN A 18 9.58 -14.55 -16.09
C ASN A 18 10.63 -13.42 -16.00
N SER A 19 10.36 -12.38 -15.20
CA SER A 19 11.27 -11.26 -15.01
C SER A 19 12.62 -11.70 -14.45
N SER A 20 13.70 -11.08 -14.93
CA SER A 20 15.03 -11.21 -14.32
C SER A 20 15.15 -10.50 -12.97
N TYR A 21 14.18 -9.63 -12.65
CA TYR A 21 14.11 -8.90 -11.39
C TYR A 21 13.14 -9.58 -10.43
N GLN A 22 13.59 -9.79 -9.19
CA GLN A 22 12.78 -10.31 -8.09
C GLN A 22 13.04 -9.51 -6.82
N SER A 23 11.96 -9.16 -6.12
CA SER A 23 12.05 -8.60 -4.77
C SER A 23 11.85 -9.72 -3.75
N ARG A 24 12.55 -9.64 -2.62
CA ARG A 24 12.30 -10.56 -1.50
C ARG A 24 10.95 -10.21 -0.88
N TRP A 25 10.31 -11.20 -0.28
CA TRP A 25 9.08 -10.97 0.47
C TRP A 25 9.04 -11.89 1.69
N PHE A 26 8.29 -11.48 2.70
CA PHE A 26 8.09 -12.24 3.92
C PHE A 26 6.68 -11.98 4.47
N THR A 27 6.29 -12.74 5.48
CA THR A 27 4.98 -12.57 6.12
C THR A 27 5.10 -12.09 7.55
N VAL A 28 4.22 -11.16 7.92
CA VAL A 28 4.09 -10.65 9.29
C VAL A 28 2.71 -11.04 9.82
N VAL A 29 2.65 -11.51 11.06
CA VAL A 29 1.39 -11.76 11.77
C VAL A 29 0.79 -10.41 12.16
N LYS A 30 -0.46 -10.16 11.77
CA LYS A 30 -1.18 -8.95 12.18
C LYS A 30 -1.46 -9.00 13.69
N LYS A 31 -1.89 -7.85 14.24
CA LYS A 31 -2.21 -7.71 15.67
C LYS A 31 -3.30 -8.68 16.16
N ASP A 32 -4.12 -9.20 15.25
CA ASP A 32 -5.14 -10.22 15.54
C ASP A 32 -4.56 -11.59 15.88
N GLY A 33 -3.25 -11.80 15.69
CA GLY A 33 -2.56 -13.04 16.07
C GLY A 33 -2.73 -14.21 15.09
N GLU A 34 -3.64 -14.08 14.13
CA GLU A 34 -3.99 -15.16 13.19
C GLU A 34 -3.78 -14.77 11.72
N SER A 35 -4.08 -13.51 11.36
CA SER A 35 -3.99 -13.09 9.97
C SER A 35 -2.55 -12.82 9.57
N LEU A 36 -2.12 -13.35 8.43
CA LEU A 36 -0.82 -13.05 7.84
C LEU A 36 -0.96 -11.91 6.82
N ARG A 37 0.00 -10.98 6.83
CA ARG A 37 0.18 -9.96 5.79
C ARG A 37 1.49 -10.25 5.06
N ILE A 38 1.43 -10.33 3.74
CA ILE A 38 2.63 -10.39 2.89
C ILE A 38 3.23 -8.99 2.80
N VAL A 39 4.53 -8.89 3.01
CA VAL A 39 5.32 -7.67 2.88
C VAL A 39 6.39 -7.92 1.83
N HIS A 40 6.41 -7.08 0.80
CA HIS A 40 7.48 -7.05 -0.19
C HIS A 40 8.59 -6.15 0.30
N ASP A 41 9.82 -6.66 0.33
CA ASP A 41 11.01 -5.88 0.64
C ASP A 41 11.42 -5.07 -0.59
N LEU A 42 10.82 -3.88 -0.70
CA LEU A 42 11.09 -2.93 -1.76
C LEU A 42 12.25 -1.99 -1.44
N GLN A 43 12.98 -2.17 -0.33
CA GLN A 43 14.11 -1.30 0.02
C GLN A 43 15.18 -1.24 -1.09
N PRO A 44 15.59 -2.36 -1.72
CA PRO A 44 16.55 -2.31 -2.82
C PRO A 44 16.02 -1.58 -4.05
N LEU A 45 14.73 -1.76 -4.35
CA LEU A 45 14.07 -1.11 -5.47
C LEU A 45 13.94 0.40 -5.24
N ASN A 46 13.51 0.79 -4.05
CA ASN A 46 13.36 2.20 -3.67
C ASN A 46 14.69 2.97 -3.64
N ALA A 47 15.83 2.28 -3.55
CA ALA A 47 17.15 2.89 -3.63
C ALA A 47 17.55 3.28 -5.06
N ILE A 48 17.03 2.57 -6.07
CA ILE A 48 17.36 2.80 -7.49
C ILE A 48 16.28 3.62 -8.22
N VAL A 49 15.04 3.58 -7.75
CA VAL A 49 13.93 4.32 -8.35
C VAL A 49 14.15 5.82 -8.18
N ILE A 50 14.03 6.57 -9.27
CA ILE A 50 14.05 8.04 -9.24
C ILE A 50 12.85 8.49 -8.40
N LYS A 51 13.14 9.19 -7.31
CA LYS A 51 12.11 9.69 -6.41
C LYS A 51 11.41 10.87 -7.08
N ASP A 52 10.15 10.70 -7.41
CA ASP A 52 9.26 11.82 -7.62
C ASP A 52 8.75 12.28 -6.26
N ALA A 53 8.93 13.56 -5.95
CA ALA A 53 8.44 14.14 -4.72
C ALA A 53 6.96 14.44 -4.93
N SER A 54 6.10 13.44 -4.71
CA SER A 54 4.65 13.63 -4.56
C SER A 54 4.37 14.29 -3.21
N VAL A 55 4.92 15.49 -3.02
CA VAL A 55 4.77 16.26 -1.79
C VAL A 55 3.28 16.42 -1.54
N PRO A 56 2.78 16.02 -0.35
CA PRO A 56 1.38 16.25 0.00
C PRO A 56 1.01 17.71 -0.25
N PRO A 57 -0.25 18.01 -0.64
CA PRO A 57 -0.70 19.39 -0.76
C PRO A 57 -0.41 20.13 0.54
N HIS A 58 -0.17 21.45 0.45
CA HIS A 58 0.09 22.28 1.63
C HIS A 58 -1.02 22.03 2.67
N THR A 59 -0.65 21.32 3.74
CA THR A 59 -1.60 20.78 4.71
C THR A 59 -2.35 21.87 5.44
N GLU A 60 -1.71 23.03 5.61
CA GLU A 60 -2.29 24.21 6.25
C GLU A 60 -3.35 24.85 5.34
N GLU A 61 -3.04 25.10 4.07
CA GLU A 61 -4.01 25.64 3.10
C GLU A 61 -5.23 24.72 2.95
N LEU A 62 -4.98 23.41 2.92
CA LEU A 62 -6.05 22.42 2.86
C LEU A 62 -6.91 22.44 4.14
N ALA A 63 -6.28 22.52 5.32
CA ALA A 63 -7.00 22.60 6.59
C ALA A 63 -7.80 23.90 6.75
N GLU A 64 -7.25 25.05 6.32
CA GLU A 64 -7.94 26.34 6.33
C GLU A 64 -9.15 26.35 5.41
N SER A 65 -9.08 25.67 4.25
CA SER A 65 -10.22 25.54 3.32
C SER A 65 -11.44 24.85 3.94
N TYR A 66 -11.22 24.06 4.99
CA TYR A 66 -12.23 23.36 5.76
C TYR A 66 -12.77 24.18 6.94
N GLY A 67 -12.21 25.36 7.24
CA GLY A 67 -12.67 26.21 8.33
C GLY A 67 -14.16 26.61 8.24
N ALA A 68 -14.77 26.84 9.41
CA ALA A 68 -16.17 27.29 9.55
C ALA A 68 -17.25 26.35 8.95
N ARG A 69 -16.93 25.06 8.71
CA ARG A 69 -17.92 24.05 8.33
C ARG A 69 -18.61 23.49 9.58
N GLY A 70 -19.93 23.29 9.51
CA GLY A 70 -20.72 22.74 10.62
C GLY A 70 -20.58 21.22 10.83
N CYS A 71 -20.02 20.50 9.86
CA CYS A 71 -19.75 19.06 9.94
C CYS A 71 -18.64 18.66 8.96
N TYR A 72 -17.97 17.55 9.27
CA TYR A 72 -16.96 16.92 8.43
C TYR A 72 -17.28 15.44 8.26
N ALA A 73 -16.94 14.88 7.10
CA ALA A 73 -17.00 13.45 6.83
C ALA A 73 -15.66 12.99 6.26
N GLY A 74 -15.12 11.92 6.82
CA GLY A 74 -13.95 11.23 6.28
C GLY A 74 -14.39 9.96 5.58
N LEU A 75 -13.90 9.74 4.36
CA LEU A 75 -14.10 8.50 3.62
C LEU A 75 -12.76 7.79 3.50
N ASP A 76 -12.73 6.52 3.90
CA ASP A 76 -11.61 5.63 3.64
C ASP A 76 -11.95 4.78 2.42
N LEU A 77 -11.12 4.88 1.38
CA LEU A 77 -11.26 4.08 0.17
C LEU A 77 -10.86 2.61 0.38
N PHE A 78 -10.34 2.26 1.57
CA PHE A 78 -9.97 0.93 2.06
C PHE A 78 -8.86 0.20 1.26
N VAL A 79 -8.81 0.38 -0.06
CA VAL A 79 -8.01 -0.41 -1.01
C VAL A 79 -7.53 0.47 -2.18
N VAL A 80 -6.96 1.64 -1.90
CA VAL A 80 -6.31 2.42 -2.98
C VAL A 80 -5.08 1.68 -3.52
N PHE A 81 -4.46 0.85 -2.67
CA PHE A 81 -3.29 0.04 -3.00
C PHE A 81 -3.53 -1.40 -2.50
N ASP A 82 -3.74 -2.36 -3.42
CA ASP A 82 -3.85 -3.82 -3.14
C ASP A 82 -2.66 -4.62 -3.70
#